data_AF-A0A7H8TA60-F1
#
_entry.id   AF-A0A7H8TA60-F1
#
_cell.length_a   1.000
_cell.length_b   1.000
_cell.length_c   1.000
_cell.angle_alpha   90.00
_cell.angle_beta   90.00
_cell.angle_gamma   90.00
#
_symmetry.space_group_name_H-M   'P 1'
#
loop_
_entity.id
_entity.type
_entity.pdbx_description
1 polymer ?
#
loop_
_entity_poly.entity_id
_entity_poly.type
_entity_poly.pdbx_seq_one_letter_code
_entity_poly.pdbx_strand_id
1 'polypeptide(L)'
;MADDSDADEQSLAQAADAGEKGQRDAPQRWVWDDMAPEEREQRLTELAVWVNWLVETHELRSDVARCWYRHRRIIELLTALYLGWVRTYVGDPTKLGTRAELDWVKDLKALRPSLNSASCQTTHVDPPAGPHSMLEAFDAWLAEAERPFLDAPRSHPAKEQANRLARAKRLENAARAEAA
;
A
#
# COMPACT_ATOMS: atom_id res chain seq x y z
N MET A 1 49.35 -50.15 1.73
CA MET A 1 48.46 -49.45 2.68
C MET A 1 48.60 -47.97 2.41
N ALA A 2 47.79 -47.46 1.49
CA ALA A 2 47.52 -46.05 1.19
C ALA A 2 46.09 -46.10 0.60
N ASP A 3 45.08 -45.78 1.40
CA ASP A 3 44.44 -44.46 1.50
C ASP A 3 43.56 -44.23 0.27
N ASP A 4 42.31 -44.70 0.37
CA ASP A 4 41.28 -44.71 -0.68
C ASP A 4 39.94 -44.27 -0.05
N SER A 5 39.97 -43.17 0.71
CA SER A 5 38.84 -42.70 1.53
C SER A 5 38.50 -41.21 1.33
N ASP A 6 38.99 -40.58 0.26
CA ASP A 6 38.77 -39.14 -0.02
C ASP A 6 37.79 -38.87 -1.19
N ALA A 7 37.42 -39.89 -1.97
CA ALA A 7 36.59 -39.72 -3.17
C ALA A 7 35.08 -39.62 -2.89
N ASP A 8 34.60 -40.18 -1.77
CA ASP A 8 33.17 -40.22 -1.44
C ASP A 8 32.67 -38.92 -0.75
N GLU A 9 33.53 -38.21 -0.01
CA GLU A 9 33.13 -36.96 0.67
C GLU A 9 32.93 -35.78 -0.29
N GLN A 10 33.68 -35.72 -1.40
CA GLN A 10 33.52 -34.64 -2.39
C GLN A 10 32.24 -34.79 -3.23
N SER A 11 31.73 -36.02 -3.40
CA SER A 11 30.50 -36.33 -4.13
C SER A 11 29.23 -35.92 -3.36
N LEU A 12 29.23 -36.11 -2.03
CA LEU A 12 28.13 -35.71 -1.15
C LEU A 12 28.08 -34.19 -0.92
N ALA A 13 29.22 -33.51 -0.92
CA ALA A 13 29.30 -32.06 -0.78
C ALA A 13 28.78 -31.29 -2.02
N GLN A 14 28.89 -31.87 -3.23
CA GLN A 14 28.41 -31.24 -4.47
C GLN A 14 26.92 -31.49 -4.75
N ALA A 15 26.31 -32.53 -4.14
CA ALA A 15 24.87 -32.76 -4.23
C ALA A 15 24.04 -31.82 -3.32
N ALA A 16 24.67 -31.26 -2.28
CA ALA A 16 24.04 -30.29 -1.37
C ALA A 16 23.97 -28.85 -1.94
N ASP A 17 24.80 -28.53 -2.94
CA ASP A 17 24.85 -27.19 -3.57
C ASP A 17 23.88 -27.05 -4.77
N ALA A 18 23.26 -28.16 -5.20
CA ALA A 18 22.31 -28.18 -6.32
C ALA A 18 20.84 -28.03 -5.90
N GLY A 19 20.54 -28.09 -4.60
CA GLY A 19 19.21 -27.85 -4.03
C GLY A 19 19.10 -26.42 -3.53
N GLU A 20 18.14 -25.66 -4.04
CA GLU A 20 17.77 -24.33 -3.55
C GLU A 20 18.78 -23.21 -3.84
N LYS A 21 19.10 -23.01 -5.12
CA LYS A 21 19.19 -21.63 -5.61
C LYS A 21 17.82 -21.00 -5.42
N GLY A 22 17.62 -20.45 -4.22
CA GLY A 22 16.41 -19.80 -3.78
C GLY A 22 15.87 -18.93 -4.90
N GLN A 23 14.76 -19.39 -5.47
CA GLN A 23 13.81 -18.51 -6.12
C GLN A 23 13.55 -17.46 -5.06
N ARG A 24 14.20 -16.30 -5.16
CA ARG A 24 13.90 -15.18 -4.28
C ARG A 24 12.44 -14.90 -4.59
N ASP A 25 11.56 -15.34 -3.71
CA ASP A 25 10.14 -15.17 -3.88
C ASP A 25 9.94 -13.70 -4.21
N ALA A 26 9.47 -13.44 -5.44
CA ALA A 26 9.14 -12.10 -5.84
C ALA A 26 8.24 -11.53 -4.75
N PRO A 27 8.44 -10.27 -4.31
CA PRO A 27 7.71 -9.74 -3.17
C PRO A 27 6.23 -10.04 -3.34
N GLN A 28 5.69 -10.90 -2.47
CA GLN A 28 4.32 -11.40 -2.56
C GLN A 28 3.37 -10.19 -2.55
N ARG A 29 2.73 -9.93 -3.69
CA ARG A 29 1.75 -8.87 -3.85
C ARG A 29 0.38 -9.50 -3.79
N TRP A 30 -0.31 -9.30 -2.68
CA TRP A 30 -1.68 -9.79 -2.55
C TRP A 30 -2.63 -8.81 -3.21
N VAL A 31 -3.01 -9.11 -4.46
CA VAL A 31 -4.06 -8.39 -5.17
C VAL A 31 -5.30 -9.29 -5.17
N TRP A 32 -6.13 -9.13 -4.15
CA TRP A 32 -7.25 -10.02 -3.88
C TRP A 32 -8.24 -10.20 -5.05
N ASP A 33 -8.47 -9.15 -5.85
CA ASP A 33 -9.38 -9.21 -7.00
C ASP A 33 -8.78 -9.97 -8.19
N ASP A 34 -7.46 -10.16 -8.22
CA ASP A 34 -6.71 -10.90 -9.24
C ASP A 34 -6.40 -12.36 -8.81
N MET A 35 -6.88 -12.78 -7.64
CA MET A 35 -6.72 -14.14 -7.13
C MET A 35 -7.86 -15.05 -7.58
N ALA A 36 -7.52 -16.31 -7.88
CA ALA A 36 -8.51 -17.38 -7.99
C ALA A 36 -9.25 -17.57 -6.65
N PRO A 37 -10.51 -18.06 -6.65
CA PRO A 37 -11.28 -18.26 -5.43
C PRO A 37 -10.59 -19.13 -4.37
N GLU A 38 -9.92 -20.21 -4.79
CA GLU A 38 -9.24 -21.15 -3.90
C GLU A 38 -8.00 -20.50 -3.26
N GLU A 39 -7.24 -19.75 -4.05
CA GLU A 39 -6.10 -18.97 -3.54
C GLU A 39 -6.58 -17.91 -2.54
N ARG A 40 -7.66 -17.19 -2.87
CA ARG A 40 -8.25 -16.19 -1.99
C ARG A 40 -8.66 -16.79 -0.64
N GLU A 41 -9.27 -17.98 -0.64
CA GLU A 41 -9.64 -18.68 0.60
C GLU A 41 -8.40 -19.07 1.43
N GLN A 42 -7.37 -19.60 0.77
CA GLN A 42 -6.11 -19.97 1.43
C GLN A 42 -5.44 -18.74 2.07
N ARG A 43 -5.32 -17.64 1.32
CA ARG A 43 -4.71 -16.39 1.81
C ARG A 43 -5.54 -15.74 2.92
N LEU A 44 -6.87 -15.81 2.85
CA LEU A 44 -7.73 -15.29 3.91
C LEU A 44 -7.62 -16.11 5.20
N THR A 45 -7.43 -17.42 5.08
CA THR A 45 -7.18 -18.32 6.23
C THR A 45 -5.83 -18.02 6.88
N GLU A 46 -4.78 -17.86 6.07
CA GLU A 46 -3.45 -17.44 6.51
C GLU A 46 -3.52 -16.10 7.27
N LEU A 47 -4.21 -15.11 6.68
CA LEU A 47 -4.42 -13.82 7.30
C LEU A 47 -5.20 -13.93 8.62
N ALA A 48 -6.21 -14.79 8.69
CA ALA A 48 -7.03 -14.94 9.89
C ALA A 48 -6.22 -15.44 11.10
N VAL A 49 -5.30 -16.38 10.89
CA VAL A 49 -4.38 -16.85 11.95
C VAL A 49 -3.49 -15.72 12.43
N TRP A 50 -2.93 -14.94 11.50
CA TRP A 50 -2.08 -13.80 11.85
C TRP A 50 -2.86 -12.68 12.55
N VAL A 51 -4.10 -12.39 12.12
CA VAL A 51 -4.97 -11.39 12.77
C VAL A 51 -5.29 -11.81 14.20
N ASN A 52 -5.50 -13.10 14.47
CA ASN A 52 -5.68 -13.58 15.84
C ASN A 52 -4.46 -13.25 16.71
N TRP A 53 -3.26 -13.59 16.24
CA TRP A 53 -2.00 -13.25 16.91
C TRP A 53 -1.86 -11.74 17.12
N LEU A 54 -2.18 -10.93 16.11
CA LEU A 54 -2.09 -9.47 16.17
C LEU A 54 -3.00 -8.91 17.29
N VAL A 55 -4.24 -9.38 17.34
CA VAL A 55 -5.24 -8.94 18.32
C VAL A 55 -4.84 -9.33 19.74
N GLU A 56 -4.30 -10.52 19.93
CA GLU A 56 -3.82 -10.99 21.24
C GLU A 56 -2.57 -10.24 21.69
N THR A 57 -1.59 -10.07 20.80
CA THR A 57 -0.27 -9.49 21.11
C THR A 57 -0.33 -7.99 21.35
N HIS A 58 -1.19 -7.27 20.62
CA HIS A 58 -1.31 -5.80 20.69
C HIS A 58 -2.59 -5.34 21.39
N GLU A 59 -3.31 -6.26 22.05
CA GLU A 59 -4.55 -5.98 22.80
C GLU A 59 -5.63 -5.25 22.00
N LEU A 60 -5.78 -5.57 20.71
CA LEU A 60 -6.65 -4.85 19.76
C LEU A 60 -8.10 -5.36 19.74
N ARG A 61 -8.55 -6.03 20.80
CA ARG A 61 -9.87 -6.71 20.85
C ARG A 61 -11.05 -5.76 20.61
N SER A 62 -10.91 -4.49 20.97
CA SER A 62 -11.92 -3.44 20.76
C SER A 62 -11.75 -2.68 19.44
N ASP A 63 -10.60 -2.82 18.79
CA ASP A 63 -10.22 -2.00 17.64
C ASP A 63 -10.41 -2.74 16.32
N VAL A 64 -10.28 -4.07 16.32
CA VAL A 64 -10.53 -4.89 15.15
C VAL A 64 -11.99 -5.36 15.18
N ALA A 65 -12.75 -5.07 14.13
CA ALA A 65 -14.12 -5.54 14.00
C ALA A 65 -14.19 -7.09 14.04
N ARG A 66 -15.11 -7.67 14.82
CA ARG A 66 -15.27 -9.14 14.90
C ARG A 66 -15.59 -9.79 13.55
N CYS A 67 -16.26 -9.05 12.67
CA CYS A 67 -16.62 -9.45 11.31
C CYS A 67 -15.65 -8.88 10.25
N TRP A 68 -14.40 -8.56 10.60
CA TRP A 68 -13.43 -7.94 9.69
C TRP A 68 -13.33 -8.64 8.32
N TYR A 69 -13.44 -9.97 8.29
CA TYR A 69 -13.38 -10.81 7.08
C TYR A 69 -14.57 -10.61 6.12
N ARG A 70 -15.61 -9.86 6.53
CA ARG A 70 -16.72 -9.43 5.67
C ARG A 70 -16.53 -8.04 5.09
N HIS A 71 -15.48 -7.32 5.50
CA HIS A 71 -15.23 -5.94 5.09
C HIS A 71 -13.98 -5.86 4.22
N ARG A 72 -14.18 -5.78 2.90
CA ARG A 72 -13.09 -5.66 1.91
C ARG A 72 -12.05 -4.61 2.29
N ARG A 73 -12.49 -3.43 2.74
CA ARG A 73 -11.61 -2.34 3.23
C ARG A 73 -10.71 -2.80 4.38
N ILE A 74 -11.26 -3.52 5.35
CA ILE A 74 -10.51 -3.96 6.54
C ILE A 74 -9.55 -5.10 6.15
N ILE A 75 -9.97 -6.01 5.27
CA ILE A 75 -9.09 -7.05 4.70
C ILE A 75 -7.86 -6.40 4.06
N GLU A 76 -8.03 -5.40 3.19
CA GLU A 76 -6.89 -4.71 2.55
C GLU A 76 -5.92 -4.07 3.55
N LEU A 77 -6.44 -3.40 4.58
CA LEU A 77 -5.61 -2.79 5.63
C LEU A 77 -4.84 -3.84 6.44
N LEU A 78 -5.50 -4.94 6.82
CA LEU A 78 -4.86 -6.04 7.54
C LEU A 78 -3.84 -6.76 6.67
N THR A 79 -4.10 -6.92 5.37
CA THR A 79 -3.12 -7.46 4.40
C THR A 79 -1.89 -6.56 4.30
N ALA A 80 -2.06 -5.23 4.24
CA ALA A 80 -0.92 -4.32 4.22
C ALA A 80 -0.06 -4.44 5.48
N LEU A 81 -0.69 -4.50 6.66
CA LEU A 81 -0.01 -4.71 7.93
C LEU A 81 0.68 -6.08 7.99
N TYR A 82 0.03 -7.14 7.49
CA TYR A 82 0.58 -8.49 7.42
C TYR A 82 1.82 -8.54 6.54
N LEU A 83 1.75 -8.02 5.32
CA LEU A 83 2.90 -7.99 4.40
C LEU A 83 4.03 -7.11 4.94
N GLY A 84 3.71 -6.02 5.62
CA GLY A 84 4.69 -5.22 6.36
C GLY A 84 5.37 -6.01 7.47
N TRP A 85 4.61 -6.78 8.24
CA TRP A 85 5.11 -7.66 9.31
C TRP A 85 6.01 -8.76 8.74
N VAL A 86 5.58 -9.46 7.69
CA VAL A 86 6.37 -10.52 7.02
C VAL A 86 7.69 -9.94 6.54
N ARG A 87 7.69 -8.80 5.86
CA ARG A 87 8.93 -8.15 5.40
C ARG A 87 9.86 -7.80 6.56
N THR A 88 9.29 -7.37 7.68
CA THR A 88 10.05 -6.89 8.84
C THR A 88 10.64 -8.02 9.68
N TYR A 89 9.87 -9.08 9.94
CA TYR A 89 10.23 -10.13 10.90
C TYR A 89 10.61 -11.47 10.27
N VAL A 90 10.21 -11.72 9.03
CA VAL A 90 10.51 -12.97 8.29
C VAL A 90 11.45 -12.71 7.11
N GLY A 91 11.39 -11.51 6.53
CA GLY A 91 12.19 -11.10 5.39
C GLY A 91 13.69 -11.00 5.68
N ASP A 92 14.46 -10.79 4.62
CA ASP A 92 15.91 -10.62 4.71
C ASP A 92 16.27 -9.31 5.45
N PRO A 93 16.88 -9.39 6.65
CA PRO A 93 17.17 -8.21 7.47
C PRO A 93 18.18 -7.27 6.82
N THR A 94 19.00 -7.76 5.87
CA THR A 94 19.98 -6.93 5.15
C THR A 94 19.33 -5.93 4.19
N LYS A 95 18.05 -6.13 3.86
CA LYS A 95 17.26 -5.28 2.96
C LYS A 95 16.38 -4.26 3.68
N LEU A 96 16.41 -4.26 5.02
CA LEU A 96 15.58 -3.39 5.84
C LEU A 96 16.37 -2.21 6.40
N GLY A 97 15.68 -1.10 6.66
CA GLY A 97 16.24 -0.02 7.46
C GLY A 97 16.40 -0.44 8.92
N THR A 98 17.32 0.20 9.65
CA THR A 98 17.63 -0.11 11.07
C THR A 98 16.47 0.14 12.06
N ARG A 99 15.31 0.57 11.59
CA ARG A 99 14.12 0.91 12.37
C ARG A 99 12.86 0.21 11.87
N ALA A 100 12.98 -0.81 11.01
CA ALA A 100 11.84 -1.44 10.37
C ALA A 100 10.76 -1.92 11.36
N GLU A 101 11.17 -2.49 12.50
CA GLU A 101 10.27 -2.95 13.58
C GLU A 101 9.52 -1.78 14.21
N LEU A 102 10.23 -0.69 14.51
CA LEU A 102 9.62 0.52 15.08
C LEU A 102 8.67 1.18 14.09
N ASP A 103 9.02 1.19 12.81
CA ASP A 103 8.19 1.77 11.76
C ASP A 103 6.93 0.93 11.53
N TRP A 104 7.04 -0.40 11.53
CA TRP A 104 5.87 -1.29 11.48
C TRP A 104 4.91 -1.06 12.68
N VAL A 105 5.44 -0.91 13.90
CA VAL A 105 4.62 -0.60 15.09
C VAL A 105 3.94 0.77 14.96
N LYS A 106 4.59 1.77 14.35
CA LYS A 106 3.97 3.08 14.09
C LYS A 106 2.83 2.95 13.08
N ASP A 107 3.02 2.19 12.02
CA ASP A 107 2.01 1.95 11.00
C ASP A 107 0.79 1.25 11.59
N LEU A 108 1.00 0.23 12.44
CA LEU A 108 -0.07 -0.41 13.19
C LEU A 108 -0.88 0.58 14.03
N LYS A 109 -0.19 1.46 14.78
CA LYS A 109 -0.85 2.48 15.60
C LYS A 109 -1.63 3.48 14.76
N ALA A 110 -1.08 3.88 13.61
CA ALA A 110 -1.73 4.81 12.69
C ALA A 110 -3.00 4.21 12.05
N LEU A 111 -2.97 2.92 11.73
CA LEU A 111 -4.10 2.23 11.10
C LEU A 111 -5.17 1.74 12.08
N ARG A 112 -4.84 1.60 13.37
CA ARG A 112 -5.76 1.11 14.43
C ARG A 112 -7.18 1.70 14.37
N PRO A 113 -7.40 3.02 14.22
CA PRO A 113 -8.77 3.57 14.16
C PRO A 113 -9.58 3.10 12.94
N SER A 114 -8.92 2.66 11.88
CA SER A 114 -9.52 2.25 10.61
C SER A 114 -9.82 0.74 10.53
N LEU A 115 -9.34 -0.05 11.50
CA LEU A 115 -9.55 -1.50 11.59
C LEU A 115 -10.93 -1.89 12.13
N ASN A 116 -11.77 -0.89 12.44
CA ASN A 116 -13.15 -1.09 12.86
C ASN A 116 -14.14 -0.55 11.83
N SER A 117 -15.36 -1.07 11.87
CA SER A 117 -16.52 -0.49 11.21
C SER A 117 -17.47 0.01 12.29
N ALA A 118 -17.77 1.31 12.31
CA ALA A 118 -18.69 1.89 13.30
C ALA A 118 -20.05 1.17 13.32
N SER A 119 -20.48 0.66 12.16
CA SER A 119 -21.75 -0.05 12.00
C SER A 119 -21.72 -1.50 12.48
N CYS A 120 -20.58 -2.07 12.89
CA CYS A 120 -20.44 -3.52 13.10
C CYS A 120 -19.76 -3.93 14.42
N GLN A 121 -19.86 -3.11 15.48
CA GLN A 121 -19.18 -3.38 16.74
C GLN A 121 -19.73 -4.60 17.51
N THR A 122 -21.04 -4.85 17.44
CA THR A 122 -21.70 -5.97 18.12
C THR A 122 -22.38 -6.94 17.17
N THR A 123 -22.88 -6.46 16.04
CA THR A 123 -23.58 -7.25 15.03
C THR A 123 -23.18 -6.74 13.65
N HIS A 124 -22.87 -7.67 12.74
CA HIS A 124 -22.53 -7.32 11.36
C HIS A 124 -23.73 -6.67 10.68
N VAL A 125 -23.47 -5.57 9.97
CA VAL A 125 -24.45 -4.89 9.13
C VAL A 125 -23.81 -4.76 7.75
N ASP A 126 -24.38 -5.44 6.77
CA ASP A 126 -23.95 -5.26 5.38
C ASP A 126 -24.21 -3.81 4.98
N PRO A 127 -23.23 -3.10 4.37
CA PRO A 127 -23.47 -1.78 3.82
C PRO A 127 -24.64 -1.86 2.83
N PRO A 128 -25.55 -0.87 2.82
CA PRO A 128 -26.52 -0.79 1.74
C PRO A 128 -25.77 -0.76 0.40
N ALA A 129 -26.31 -1.42 -0.63
CA ALA A 129 -25.77 -1.31 -1.98
C ALA A 129 -25.66 0.18 -2.32
N GLY A 130 -24.44 0.67 -2.48
CA GLY A 130 -24.21 2.07 -2.78
C GLY A 130 -24.85 2.42 -4.14
N PRO A 131 -25.53 3.56 -4.29
CA PRO A 131 -26.00 4.00 -5.58
C PRO A 131 -24.79 4.36 -6.46
N HIS A 132 -24.69 3.73 -7.63
CA HIS A 132 -23.64 3.86 -8.64
C HIS A 132 -22.20 3.67 -8.17
N SER A 133 -21.40 2.94 -8.94
CA SER A 133 -19.95 2.95 -8.68
C SER A 133 -19.42 4.38 -8.89
N MET A 134 -18.34 4.77 -8.18
CA MET A 134 -17.71 6.08 -8.45
C MET A 134 -17.28 6.21 -9.92
N LEU A 135 -17.00 5.09 -10.60
CA LEU A 135 -16.71 5.04 -12.03
C LEU A 135 -17.94 5.41 -12.87
N GLU A 136 -19.12 4.85 -12.58
CA GLU A 136 -20.35 5.21 -13.29
C GLU A 136 -20.71 6.69 -13.09
N ALA A 137 -20.55 7.20 -11.86
CA ALA A 137 -20.76 8.63 -11.58
C ALA A 137 -19.75 9.51 -12.32
N PHE A 138 -18.49 9.06 -12.42
CA PHE A 138 -17.44 9.75 -13.16
C PHE A 138 -17.68 9.72 -14.67
N ASP A 139 -18.12 8.58 -15.22
CA ASP A 139 -18.48 8.45 -16.63
C ASP A 139 -19.69 9.32 -16.98
N ALA A 140 -20.68 9.40 -16.08
CA ALA A 140 -21.80 10.32 -16.22
C ALA A 140 -21.34 11.78 -16.25
N TRP A 141 -20.46 12.18 -15.33
CA TRP A 141 -19.85 13.52 -15.33
C TRP A 141 -19.02 13.79 -16.60
N LEU A 142 -18.27 12.80 -17.08
CA LEU A 142 -17.56 12.91 -18.36
C LEU A 142 -18.51 13.06 -19.54
N ALA A 143 -19.72 12.52 -19.48
CA ALA A 143 -20.73 12.65 -20.53
C ALA A 143 -21.50 13.99 -20.47
N GLU A 144 -21.32 14.80 -19.43
CA GLU A 144 -21.96 16.11 -19.32
C GLU A 144 -21.50 17.06 -20.45
N ALA A 145 -22.44 17.83 -20.99
CA ALA A 145 -22.20 18.73 -22.13
C ALA A 145 -21.32 19.94 -21.78
N GLU A 146 -21.34 20.37 -20.53
CA GLU A 146 -20.56 21.50 -20.03
C GLU A 146 -19.64 21.04 -18.92
N ARG A 147 -18.33 20.96 -19.18
CA ARG A 147 -17.33 20.60 -18.17
C ARG A 147 -16.31 21.73 -18.09
N PRO A 148 -16.61 22.84 -17.38
CA PRO A 148 -15.75 24.02 -17.35
C PRO A 148 -14.28 23.74 -17.00
N PHE A 149 -14.00 22.70 -16.21
CA PHE A 149 -12.65 22.28 -15.89
C PHE A 149 -11.89 21.67 -17.09
N LEU A 150 -12.54 20.79 -17.86
CA LEU A 150 -11.92 20.10 -19.01
C LEU A 150 -11.95 20.95 -20.29
N ASP A 151 -13.03 21.70 -20.48
CA ASP A 151 -13.30 22.47 -21.69
C ASP A 151 -12.69 23.89 -21.64
N ALA A 152 -12.20 24.34 -20.46
CA ALA A 152 -11.54 25.64 -20.34
C ALA A 152 -10.25 25.71 -21.18
N PRO A 153 -9.97 26.86 -21.82
CA PRO A 153 -8.70 27.07 -22.50
C PRO A 153 -7.52 26.90 -21.55
N ARG A 154 -6.44 26.28 -22.05
CA ARG A 154 -5.18 26.14 -21.29
C ARG A 154 -4.68 27.53 -20.86
N SER A 155 -4.68 27.79 -19.56
CA SER A 155 -4.15 29.01 -18.97
C SER A 155 -3.11 28.66 -17.91
N HIS A 156 -1.97 29.35 -17.90
CA HIS A 156 -0.95 29.21 -16.87
C HIS A 156 -0.95 30.45 -15.98
N PRO A 157 -1.26 30.35 -14.69
CA PRO A 157 -1.42 31.53 -13.81
C PRO A 157 -0.14 32.38 -13.73
N ALA A 158 1.04 31.78 -13.85
CA ALA A 158 2.29 32.53 -13.86
C ALA A 158 2.48 33.43 -15.11
N LYS A 159 1.79 33.17 -16.23
CA LYS A 159 1.90 34.04 -17.42
C LYS A 159 1.32 35.41 -17.15
N GLU A 160 0.20 35.46 -16.46
CA GLU A 160 -0.43 36.71 -16.05
C GLU A 160 0.41 37.45 -15.00
N GLN A 161 0.94 36.72 -14.02
CA GLN A 161 1.84 37.29 -13.01
C GLN A 161 3.14 37.83 -13.63
N ALA A 162 3.75 37.12 -14.59
CA ALA A 162 4.93 37.59 -15.32
C ALA A 162 4.63 38.87 -16.11
N ASN A 163 3.46 38.96 -16.75
CA ASN A 163 3.03 40.17 -17.45
C ASN A 163 2.85 41.36 -16.50
N ARG A 164 2.26 41.13 -15.32
CA ARG A 164 2.13 42.17 -14.27
C ARG A 164 3.49 42.67 -13.81
N LEU A 165 4.41 41.76 -13.49
CA LEU A 165 5.77 42.11 -13.06
C LEU A 165 6.54 42.84 -14.17
N ALA A 166 6.43 42.40 -15.42
CA ALA A 166 7.05 43.07 -16.56
C ALA A 166 6.49 44.49 -16.76
N ARG A 167 5.18 44.69 -16.60
CA ARG A 167 4.55 46.01 -16.67
C ARG A 167 5.03 46.93 -15.54
N ALA A 168 5.07 46.42 -14.31
CA ALA A 168 5.57 47.19 -13.15
C ALA A 168 7.02 47.64 -13.38
N LYS A 169 7.89 46.74 -13.85
CA LYS A 169 9.29 47.05 -14.17
C LYS A 169 9.43 48.12 -15.26
N ARG A 170 8.60 48.08 -16.31
CA ARG A 170 8.61 49.12 -17.36
C ARG A 170 8.23 50.50 -16.81
N LEU A 171 7.22 50.56 -15.94
CA LEU A 171 6.79 51.81 -15.31
C LEU A 171 7.88 52.38 -14.38
N GLU A 172 8.53 51.51 -13.59
CA GLU A 172 9.64 51.92 -12.74
C GLU A 172 10.81 52.49 -13.56
N ASN A 173 11.18 51.81 -14.65
CA ASN A 173 12.24 52.28 -15.54
C ASN A 173 11.91 53.64 -16.19
N ALA A 174 10.66 53.85 -16.60
CA ALA A 174 10.22 55.12 -17.18
C ALA A 174 10.30 56.26 -16.16
N ALA A 175 9.81 56.05 -14.93
CA ALA A 175 9.89 57.05 -13.86
C ALA A 175 11.34 57.41 -13.49
N ARG A 176 12.26 56.44 -13.49
CA ARG A 176 13.69 56.70 -13.27
C ARG A 176 14.32 57.54 -14.40
N ALA A 177 13.89 57.33 -15.64
CA ALA A 177 14.40 58.07 -16.80
C ALA A 177 13.90 59.52 -16.84
N GLU A 178 12.69 59.81 -16.32
CA GLU A 178 12.16 61.17 -16.20
C GLU A 178 12.78 61.97 -15.05
N ALA A 179 13.35 61.28 -14.05
CA ALA A 179 13.97 61.89 -12.87
C ALA A 179 15.49 62.12 -13.00
N ALA A 180 16.10 61.72 -14.12
CA ALA A 180 17.53 61.84 -14.41
C ALA A 180 17.79 62.94 -15.46
#